data_AF-A0AAV0LH87-F1
#
_entry.id   AF-A0AAV0LH87-F1
#
_cell.length_a   1.000
_cell.length_b   1.000
_cell.length_c   1.000
_cell.angle_alpha   90.00
_cell.angle_beta   90.00
_cell.angle_gamma   90.00
#
_symmetry.space_group_name_H-M   'P 1'
#
loop_
_entity.id
_entity.type
_entity.pdbx_description
1 polymer ?
#
loop_
_entity_poly.entity_id
_entity_poly.type
_entity_poly.pdbx_seq_one_letter_code
_entity_poly.pdbx_strand_id
1 'polypeptide(L)' 'MNDSEGKPVLFCSWSNSSVGLYELPTLEERGRIYSQKEVRAIRSGPDGLFFTGDANGVVSVWKWAKADAA' A
#
# COMPACT_ATOMS: atom_id res chain seq x y z
N MET A 1 3.85 3.94 6.43
CA MET A 1 4.73 2.76 6.27
C MET A 1 5.88 3.21 5.37
N ASN A 2 7.09 2.69 5.53
CA ASN A 2 8.19 3.13 4.66
C ASN A 2 8.22 2.33 3.35
N ASP A 3 8.71 2.96 2.29
CA ASP A 3 8.99 2.31 1.00
C ASP A 3 10.31 1.51 1.02
N SER A 4 10.71 0.98 -0.14
CA SER A 4 11.98 0.26 -0.31
C SER A 4 13.23 1.12 -0.08
N GLU A 5 13.13 2.44 -0.15
CA GLU A 5 14.22 3.41 0.08
C GLU A 5 14.17 4.01 1.50
N GLY A 6 13.22 3.58 2.33
CA GLY A 6 13.03 4.08 3.69
C GLY A 6 12.21 5.38 3.77
N LYS A 7 11.65 5.86 2.65
CA LYS A 7 10.82 7.07 2.61
C LYS A 7 9.42 6.78 3.18
N PRO A 8 8.85 7.67 4.00
CA PRO A 8 7.53 7.47 4.58
C PRO A 8 6.42 7.63 3.53
N VAL A 9 5.51 6.66 3.49
CA VAL A 9 4.33 6.63 2.62
C VAL A 9 3.06 6.51 3.47
N LEU A 10 2.07 7.35 3.18
CA LEU A 10 0.72 7.28 3.73
C LEU A 10 -0.15 6.35 2.87
N PHE A 11 -0.88 5.47 3.54
CA PHE A 11 -1.83 4.55 2.93
C PHE A 11 -3.23 4.98 3.31
N CYS A 12 -4.08 5.25 2.32
CA CYS A 12 -5.46 5.69 2.54
C CYS A 12 -6.43 4.72 1.88
N SER A 13 -7.18 3.96 2.70
CA SER A 13 -8.24 3.11 2.18
C SER A 13 -9.51 3.92 1.95
N TRP A 14 -10.17 3.68 0.81
CA TRP A 14 -11.44 4.28 0.48
C TRP A 14 -12.54 3.22 0.34
N SER A 15 -13.78 3.65 0.54
CA SER A 15 -14.97 2.81 0.40
C SER A 15 -15.20 2.29 -1.02
N ASN A 16 -14.46 2.80 -2.03
CA ASN A 16 -14.51 2.36 -3.41
C ASN A 16 -13.60 1.15 -3.73
N SER A 17 -13.16 0.40 -2.72
CA SER A 17 -12.30 -0.79 -2.87
C SER A 17 -10.89 -0.49 -3.40
N SER A 18 -10.38 0.71 -3.15
CA SER A 18 -9.01 1.08 -3.49
C SER A 18 -8.26 1.69 -2.30
N VAL A 19 -6.94 1.57 -2.34
CA VAL A 19 -6.02 2.16 -1.37
C VAL A 19 -5.06 3.09 -2.11
N GLY A 20 -5.10 4.38 -1.82
CA GLY A 20 -4.15 5.36 -2.32
C GLY A 20 -2.84 5.32 -1.55
N LEU A 21 -1.72 5.48 -2.26
CA LEU A 21 -0.37 5.56 -1.72
C LEU A 21 0.17 6.96 -1.96
N TYR A 22 0.49 7.67 -0.89
CA TYR A 22 0.90 9.07 -0.94
C TYR A 22 2.28 9.28 -0.33
N GLU A 23 3.16 9.97 -1.03
CA GLU A 23 4.46 10.35 -0.48
C GLU A 23 4.29 11.41 0.61
N LEU A 24 5.11 11.34 1.65
CA LEU A 24 5.15 12.37 2.69
C LEU A 24 6.45 13.17 2.59
N PRO A 25 6.41 14.51 2.80
CA PRO A 25 5.25 15.28 3.25
C PRO A 25 4.37 15.83 2.11
N THR A 26 4.75 15.62 0.84
CA THR A 26 4.14 16.30 -0.33
C THR A 26 2.69 15.91 -0.59
N LEU A 27 2.26 14.74 -0.11
CA LEU A 27 0.96 14.12 -0.39
C LEU A 27 0.74 13.88 -1.90
N GLU A 28 1.81 13.73 -2.66
CA GLU A 28 1.74 13.34 -4.06
C GLU A 28 1.34 11.86 -4.17
N GLU A 29 0.35 11.55 -5.03
CA GLU A 29 -0.10 10.18 -5.25
C GLU A 29 0.97 9.42 -6.04
N ARG A 30 1.60 8.44 -5.40
CA ARG A 30 2.59 7.56 -6.02
C ARG A 30 1.94 6.39 -6.76
N GLY A 31 0.77 5.97 -6.30
CA GLY A 31 0.07 4.85 -6.90
C GLY A 31 -1.17 4.44 -6.12
N ARG A 32 -1.84 3.41 -6.63
CA ARG A 32 -3.09 2.92 -6.09
C ARG A 32 -3.16 1.41 -6.15
N ILE A 33 -3.67 0.82 -5.08
CA ILE A 33 -3.95 -0.61 -4.98
C ILE A 33 -5.45 -0.79 -5.15
N TYR A 34 -5.85 -1.81 -5.92
CA TYR A 34 -7.25 -2.18 -6.10
C TYR A 34 -7.53 -3.55 -5.47
N SER A 35 -8.68 -3.67 -4.83
CA SER A 35 -9.20 -4.93 -4.31
C SER A 35 -10.63 -5.16 -4.80
N GLN A 36 -11.15 -6.37 -4.61
CA GLN A 36 -12.52 -6.71 -5.00
C GLN A 36 -13.56 -6.04 -4.11
N LYS A 37 -13.22 -5.81 -2.84
CA LYS A 37 -14.02 -5.09 -1.85
C LYS A 37 -13.17 -4.08 -1.09
N GLU A 38 -13.87 -3.26 -0.30
CA GLU A 38 -13.26 -2.31 0.63
C GLU A 38 -12.15 -2.96 1.45
N VAL A 39 -10.96 -2.35 1.43
CA VAL A 39 -9.83 -2.78 2.22
C VAL A 39 -10.02 -2.29 3.65
N ARG A 40 -10.16 -3.22 4.59
CA ARG A 40 -10.45 -2.94 6.01
C ARG A 40 -9.24 -3.02 6.92
N ALA A 41 -8.17 -3.65 6.44
CA ALA A 41 -6.94 -3.79 7.19
C ALA A 41 -5.73 -3.57 6.29
N ILE A 42 -4.79 -2.76 6.76
CA ILE A 42 -3.48 -2.56 6.14
C ILE A 42 -2.44 -2.76 7.25
N ARG A 43 -1.49 -3.68 7.07
CA ARG A 43 -0.50 -4.02 8.10
C ARG A 43 0.89 -4.20 7.51
N SER A 44 1.90 -3.67 8.20
CA SER A 44 3.30 -3.90 7.86
C SER A 44 3.71 -5.31 8.25
N GLY A 45 4.48 -5.96 7.39
CA GLY A 45 5.10 -7.26 7.60
C GLY A 45 6.62 -7.19 7.73
N PRO A 46 7.28 -8.33 7.95
CA PRO A 46 8.74 -8.43 7.88
C PRO A 46 9.26 -8.14 6.46
N ASP A 47 10.56 -7.85 6.35
CA ASP A 47 11.30 -7.75 5.08
C ASP A 47 10.72 -6.76 4.05
N GLY A 48 10.09 -5.68 4.53
CA GLY A 48 9.50 -4.65 3.67
C GLY A 48 8.22 -5.09 2.96
N LEU A 49 7.60 -6.18 3.42
CA LEU A 49 6.28 -6.60 2.96
C LEU A 49 5.18 -5.81 3.67
N PHE A 50 4.03 -5.74 3.02
CA PHE A 50 2.79 -5.31 3.66
C PHE A 50 1.59 -6.09 3.15
N PHE A 51 0.54 -6.10 3.95
CA PHE A 51 -0.67 -6.87 3.72
C PHE A 51 -1.87 -5.95 3.62
N THR A 52 -2.77 -6.27 2.70
CA THR A 52 -4.10 -5.65 2.61
C THR A 52 -5.15 -6.74 2.74
N GLY A 53 -6.09 -6.57 3.68
CA GLY A 53 -7.23 -7.46 3.86
C GLY A 53 -8.52 -6.76 3.46
N ASP A 54 -9.30 -7.37 2.57
CA ASP A 54 -10.58 -6.83 2.12
C ASP A 54 -11.80 -7.39 2.87
N ALA A 55 -12.98 -6.82 2.63
CA ALA A 55 -14.22 -7.23 3.29
C ALA A 55 -14.72 -8.64 2.90
N ASN A 56 -14.16 -9.27 1.86
CA ASN A 56 -14.44 -10.66 1.52
C ASN A 56 -13.50 -11.63 2.26
N GLY A 57 -12.53 -11.12 3.02
CA GLY A 57 -11.51 -11.94 3.68
C GLY A 57 -10.34 -12.31 2.77
N VAL A 58 -10.22 -11.69 1.59
CA VAL A 58 -9.05 -11.88 0.73
C VAL A 58 -7.89 -11.07 1.29
N VAL A 59 -6.73 -11.74 1.44
CA VAL A 59 -5.49 -11.10 1.88
C VAL A 59 -4.51 -11.08 0.71
N SER A 60 -4.08 -9.88 0.34
CA SER A 60 -3.04 -9.67 -0.67
C SER A 60 -1.73 -9.30 0.00
N VAL A 61 -0.64 -9.84 -0.52
CA VAL A 61 0.73 -9.58 -0.06
C VAL A 61 1.43 -8.71 -1.09
N TRP A 62 2.06 -7.64 -0.62
CA TRP A 62 2.70 -6.65 -1.46
C TRP A 62 4.15 -6.43 -1.04
N LYS A 63 4.97 -6.08 -2.03
CA LYS A 63 6.34 -5.63 -1.85
C LYS A 63 6.56 -4.43 -2.75
N TRP A 64 7.26 -3.42 -2.25
CA TRP A 64 7.69 -2.30 -3.09
C TRP A 64 8.58 -2.81 -4.21
N ALA A 65 8.30 -2.40 -5.45
CA ALA A 65 9.24 -2.58 -6.54
C ALA A 65 10.52 -1.83 -6.20
N LYS A 66 11.68 -2.43 -6.47
CA LYS A 66 12.91 -1.66 -6.52
C LYS A 66 12.85 -0.81 -7.78
N ALA A 67 13.31 0.43 -7.72
CA ALA A 67 13.69 1.11 -8.94
C ALA A 67 14.85 0.27 -9.52
N ASP A 68 14.59 -0.48 -10.58
CA ASP A 68 15.68 -1.12 -11.31
C ASP A 68 16.63 -0.01 -11.74
N ALA A 69 17.92 -0.18 -11.45
CA ALA A 69 18.96 0.71 -11.93
C ALA A 69 18.96 0.63 -13.46
N ALA A 70 18.33 1.61 -14.11
CA ALA A 70 18.48 1.88 -15.53
C ALA A 70 19.87 2.46 -15.82
#